data_AF-A0A835GER0-F1
#
_entry.id   AF-A0A835GER0-F1
#
_cell.length_a   1.000
_cell.length_b   1.000
_cell.length_c   1.000
_cell.angle_alpha   90.00
_cell.angle_beta   90.00
_cell.angle_gamma   90.00
#
_symmetry.space_group_name_H-M   'P 1'
#
loop_
_entity.id
_entity.type
_entity.pdbx_description
1 polymer ?
#
loop_
_entity_poly.entity_id
_entity_poly.type
_entity_poly.pdbx_seq_one_letter_code
_entity_poly.pdbx_strand_id
1 'polypeptide(L)'
;MADPSQVRSFYAGKNFFITGGTGFVGLCLIEKILRCIPDSGKIYLLMRPKKGKEIADRLQEFPKNPVFEKLLESNSTDVFKKIIPIAGDVGEENLGMSPQDRQTIIDNVNVVIHSAATLDFQENLRPTVNINLLGTRRVMQLCKDAKNLKVMIHVSSAYVNSYLTEAHEKIYEAPEDPEKVISLVGTLNDEALLEIEPKLLKSHPNTYTFTKHLAEHEVVKCADLFPCTIVRPTMIVASWKEPIPGWTCSKVGPQGFLMGAAKGVVRRLPLAKENVADYIPVDVVVNQLLVAGWEAANSSSGLTVYHCSSSTCHPFTWTMLDDTVNGMLHKYPLKSAV
;
A
#
# COMPACT_ATOMS: atom_id res chain seq x y z
N MET A 1 7.59 3.60 33.39
CA MET A 1 7.39 3.51 31.93
C MET A 1 6.57 4.72 31.52
N ALA A 2 6.92 5.41 30.43
CA ALA A 2 6.10 6.52 29.94
C ALA A 2 4.71 6.00 29.52
N ASP A 3 3.68 6.82 29.70
CA ASP A 3 2.32 6.47 29.27
C ASP A 3 2.28 6.23 27.75
N PRO A 4 1.50 5.24 27.28
CA PRO A 4 1.35 4.99 25.85
C PRO A 4 0.77 6.22 25.13
N SER A 5 1.27 6.51 23.92
CA SER A 5 0.70 7.57 23.09
C SER A 5 -0.77 7.28 22.76
N GLN A 6 -1.56 8.33 22.47
CA GLN A 6 -2.98 8.17 22.10
C GLN A 6 -3.18 7.22 20.91
N VAL A 7 -2.29 7.29 19.90
CA VAL A 7 -2.31 6.38 18.75
C VAL A 7 -2.08 4.93 19.18
N ARG A 8 -1.10 4.65 20.03
CA ARG A 8 -0.85 3.29 20.54
C ARG A 8 -2.05 2.81 21.37
N SER A 9 -2.54 3.64 22.28
CA SER A 9 -3.69 3.33 23.15
C SER A 9 -4.94 3.02 22.35
N PHE A 10 -5.16 3.69 21.22
CA PHE A 10 -6.23 3.34 20.31
C PHE A 10 -6.06 1.94 19.74
N TYR A 11 -4.89 1.55 19.25
CA TYR A 11 -4.72 0.23 18.63
C TYR A 11 -4.57 -0.94 19.62
N ALA A 12 -4.39 -0.66 20.91
CA ALA A 12 -4.33 -1.67 21.96
C ALA A 12 -5.58 -2.56 21.95
N GLY A 13 -5.37 -3.88 22.01
CA GLY A 13 -6.43 -4.91 21.99
C GLY A 13 -7.19 -5.06 20.68
N LYS A 14 -6.96 -4.22 19.66
CA LYS A 14 -7.68 -4.27 18.38
C LYS A 14 -7.10 -5.32 17.44
N ASN A 15 -7.97 -6.02 16.73
CA ASN A 15 -7.59 -6.95 15.68
C ASN A 15 -7.54 -6.24 14.32
N PHE A 16 -6.55 -6.60 13.51
CA PHE A 16 -6.29 -6.03 12.19
C PHE A 16 -6.64 -7.03 11.09
N PHE A 17 -7.24 -6.58 9.99
CA PHE A 17 -7.22 -7.27 8.71
C PHE A 17 -6.39 -6.48 7.72
N ILE A 18 -5.34 -7.09 7.17
CA ILE A 18 -4.39 -6.41 6.28
C ILE A 18 -4.34 -7.12 4.95
N THR A 19 -4.60 -6.40 3.86
CA THR A 19 -4.28 -6.86 2.51
C THR A 19 -2.97 -6.21 2.04
N GLY A 20 -2.22 -6.93 1.20
CA GLY A 20 -0.91 -6.45 0.73
C GLY A 20 0.18 -6.50 1.80
N GLY A 21 -0.04 -7.19 2.93
CA GLY A 21 0.90 -7.26 4.04
C GLY A 21 2.22 -7.99 3.72
N THR A 22 2.30 -8.75 2.63
CA THR A 22 3.56 -9.34 2.14
C THR A 22 4.32 -8.42 1.16
N GLY A 23 3.76 -7.26 0.84
CA GLY A 23 4.41 -6.23 0.01
C GLY A 23 5.28 -5.29 0.83
N PHE A 24 5.93 -4.34 0.16
CA PHE A 24 6.92 -3.44 0.77
C PHE A 24 6.36 -2.62 1.96
N VAL A 25 5.28 -1.87 1.75
CA VAL A 25 4.62 -1.10 2.81
C VAL A 25 4.05 -2.01 3.88
N GLY A 26 3.40 -3.11 3.47
CA GLY A 26 2.77 -4.06 4.36
C GLY A 26 3.71 -4.72 5.37
N LEU A 27 4.91 -5.11 4.91
CA LEU A 27 5.96 -5.68 5.76
C LEU A 27 6.42 -4.68 6.83
N CYS A 28 6.71 -3.45 6.42
CA CYS A 28 7.12 -2.38 7.35
C CYS A 28 6.00 -2.01 8.33
N LEU A 29 4.75 -2.03 7.88
CA LEU A 29 3.57 -1.79 8.71
C LEU A 29 3.41 -2.86 9.78
N ILE A 30 3.50 -4.13 9.41
CA ILE A 30 3.37 -5.24 10.36
C ILE A 30 4.52 -5.21 11.36
N GLU A 31 5.76 -4.93 10.92
CA GLU A 31 6.89 -4.72 11.83
C GLU A 31 6.59 -3.61 12.85
N LYS A 32 6.12 -2.45 12.38
CA LYS A 32 5.79 -1.32 13.24
C LYS A 32 4.71 -1.69 14.28
N ILE A 33 3.65 -2.40 13.86
CA ILE A 33 2.58 -2.85 14.76
C ILE A 33 3.16 -3.80 15.81
N LEU A 34 3.91 -4.82 15.42
CA LEU A 34 4.46 -5.80 16.35
C LEU A 34 5.46 -5.19 17.35
N ARG A 35 6.29 -4.24 16.90
CA ARG A 35 7.29 -3.58 17.74
C ARG A 35 6.70 -2.49 18.64
N CYS A 36 5.82 -1.64 18.10
CA CYS A 36 5.35 -0.43 18.79
C CYS A 36 3.99 -0.61 19.47
N ILE A 37 3.25 -1.66 19.12
CA ILE A 37 1.91 -1.95 19.66
C ILE A 37 1.89 -3.43 20.13
N PRO A 38 2.77 -3.80 21.09
CA PRO A 38 2.91 -5.19 21.54
C PRO A 38 1.65 -5.73 22.24
N ASP A 39 0.68 -4.89 22.54
CA ASP A 39 -0.64 -5.16 23.10
C ASP A 39 -1.77 -5.17 22.05
N SER A 40 -1.44 -5.10 20.76
CA SER A 40 -2.40 -5.35 19.67
C SER A 40 -3.04 -6.74 19.79
N GLY A 41 -4.24 -6.90 19.24
CA GLY A 41 -4.84 -8.21 19.02
C GLY A 41 -4.15 -9.00 17.89
N LYS A 42 -4.93 -9.85 17.22
CA LYS A 42 -4.52 -10.64 16.06
C LYS A 42 -4.37 -9.77 14.81
N ILE A 43 -3.41 -10.13 13.96
CA ILE A 43 -3.22 -9.56 12.63
C ILE A 43 -3.61 -10.64 11.62
N TYR A 44 -4.83 -10.54 11.10
CA TYR A 44 -5.31 -11.38 10.02
C TYR A 44 -4.74 -10.88 8.70
N LEU A 45 -3.86 -11.68 8.10
CA LEU A 45 -3.09 -11.30 6.93
C LEU A 45 -3.59 -12.06 5.70
N LEU A 46 -4.20 -11.34 4.75
CA LEU A 46 -4.62 -11.94 3.48
C LEU A 46 -3.38 -12.31 2.64
N MET A 47 -3.20 -13.59 2.37
CA MET A 47 -2.06 -14.16 1.65
C MET A 47 -2.52 -15.01 0.48
N ARG A 48 -2.07 -14.62 -0.72
CA ARG A 48 -2.26 -15.43 -1.93
C ARG A 48 -1.55 -16.78 -1.82
N PRO A 49 -2.17 -17.91 -2.15
CA PRO A 49 -1.44 -19.15 -2.38
C PRO A 49 -0.37 -18.96 -3.47
N LYS A 50 0.72 -19.72 -3.42
CA LYS A 50 1.71 -19.77 -4.50
C LYS A 50 1.81 -21.20 -5.01
N LYS A 51 2.06 -21.38 -6.31
CA LYS A 51 2.27 -22.71 -6.90
C LYS A 51 3.36 -23.46 -6.11
N GLY A 52 2.99 -24.55 -5.46
CA GLY A 52 3.89 -25.39 -4.67
C GLY A 52 4.30 -24.85 -3.29
N LYS A 53 3.63 -23.81 -2.76
CA LYS A 53 3.81 -23.34 -1.38
C LYS A 53 2.47 -22.97 -0.76
N GLU A 54 2.10 -23.68 0.30
CA GLU A 54 0.91 -23.38 1.08
C GLU A 54 1.10 -22.09 1.89
N ILE A 55 -0.01 -21.46 2.29
CA ILE A 55 0.05 -20.23 3.10
C ILE A 55 0.76 -20.44 4.45
N ALA A 56 0.70 -21.66 5.00
CA ALA A 56 1.39 -22.03 6.22
C ALA A 56 2.91 -21.97 6.05
N ASP A 57 3.44 -22.47 4.93
CA ASP A 57 4.88 -22.39 4.60
C ASP A 57 5.31 -20.93 4.43
N ARG A 58 4.47 -20.15 3.73
CA ARG A 58 4.72 -18.71 3.55
C ARG A 58 4.72 -17.95 4.87
N LEU A 59 3.88 -18.34 5.83
CA LEU A 59 3.87 -17.76 7.17
C LEU A 59 5.16 -18.11 7.93
N GLN A 60 5.66 -19.36 7.83
CA GLN A 60 6.92 -19.75 8.45
C GLN A 60 8.13 -18.97 7.90
N GLU A 61 8.07 -18.57 6.62
CA GLU A 61 9.10 -17.72 6.00
C GLU A 61 8.94 -16.24 6.36
N PHE A 62 7.76 -15.80 6.82
CA PHE A 62 7.45 -14.39 7.04
C PHE A 62 8.39 -13.69 8.05
N PRO A 63 8.67 -14.26 9.25
CA PRO A 63 9.61 -13.66 10.20
C PRO A 63 11.05 -13.58 9.67
N LYS A 64 11.42 -14.38 8.65
CA LYS A 64 12.78 -14.39 8.09
C LYS A 64 13.09 -13.18 7.21
N ASN A 65 12.11 -12.30 6.97
CA ASN A 65 12.35 -11.08 6.22
C ASN A 65 13.28 -10.13 7.00
N PRO A 66 14.31 -9.53 6.36
CA PRO A 66 15.25 -8.63 7.03
C PRO A 66 14.63 -7.46 7.78
N VAL A 67 13.40 -7.05 7.41
CA VAL A 67 12.66 -5.99 8.13
C VAL A 67 12.49 -6.32 9.62
N PHE A 68 12.40 -7.60 9.96
CA PHE A 68 12.16 -8.10 11.31
C PHE A 68 13.43 -8.40 12.11
N GLU A 69 14.63 -8.20 11.55
CA GLU A 69 15.90 -8.56 12.22
C GLU A 69 16.00 -7.98 13.63
N LYS A 70 15.75 -6.67 13.79
CA LYS A 70 15.77 -6.02 15.10
C LYS A 70 14.70 -6.53 16.06
N LEU A 71 13.55 -6.95 15.55
CA LEU A 71 12.46 -7.51 16.35
C LEU A 71 12.80 -8.94 16.84
N LEU A 72 13.54 -9.69 16.03
CA LEU A 72 14.05 -11.01 16.39
C LEU A 72 15.18 -10.93 17.43
N GLU A 73 16.04 -9.91 17.34
CA GLU A 73 17.10 -9.64 18.32
C GLU A 73 16.55 -9.35 19.72
N SER A 74 15.34 -8.76 19.83
CA SER A 74 14.72 -8.44 21.12
C SER A 74 14.07 -9.64 21.84
N ASN A 75 14.42 -10.89 21.50
CA ASN A 75 13.98 -12.16 22.12
C ASN A 75 12.46 -12.38 22.25
N SER A 76 11.66 -11.70 21.42
CA SER A 76 10.19 -11.74 21.49
C SER A 76 9.59 -12.49 20.31
N THR A 77 10.05 -13.72 20.02
CA THR A 77 9.54 -14.50 18.86
C THR A 77 8.05 -14.85 18.95
N ASP A 78 7.48 -14.80 20.17
CA ASP A 78 6.04 -14.98 20.40
C ASP A 78 5.16 -13.91 19.73
N VAL A 79 5.71 -12.74 19.38
CA VAL A 79 4.92 -11.67 18.72
C VAL A 79 4.36 -12.12 17.37
N PHE A 80 5.06 -13.02 16.66
CA PHE A 80 4.59 -13.53 15.37
C PHE A 80 3.38 -14.46 15.49
N LYS A 81 3.09 -15.03 16.68
CA LYS A 81 1.87 -15.82 16.93
C LYS A 81 0.60 -15.01 16.76
N LYS A 82 0.70 -13.66 16.78
CA LYS A 82 -0.41 -12.76 16.48
C LYS A 82 -0.79 -12.76 15.01
N ILE A 83 0.11 -13.14 14.11
CA ILE A 83 -0.15 -13.16 12.67
C ILE A 83 -0.92 -14.43 12.33
N ILE A 84 -2.16 -14.25 11.87
CA ILE A 84 -3.04 -15.33 11.42
C ILE A 84 -3.14 -15.22 9.89
N PRO A 85 -2.57 -16.16 9.11
CA PRO A 85 -2.67 -16.12 7.66
C PRO A 85 -4.10 -16.47 7.23
N ILE A 86 -4.62 -15.73 6.26
CA ILE A 86 -5.90 -15.99 5.62
C ILE A 86 -5.63 -16.24 4.14
N ALA A 87 -6.00 -17.42 3.65
CA ALA A 87 -5.86 -17.73 2.22
C ALA A 87 -6.85 -16.87 1.44
N GLY A 88 -6.36 -16.23 0.37
CA GLY A 88 -7.23 -15.48 -0.54
C GLY A 88 -6.49 -14.48 -1.42
N ASP A 89 -7.23 -13.91 -2.36
CA ASP A 89 -6.79 -12.90 -3.32
C ASP A 89 -7.85 -11.80 -3.43
N VAL A 90 -7.43 -10.53 -3.41
CA VAL A 90 -8.36 -9.40 -3.61
C VAL A 90 -9.01 -9.41 -5.00
N GLY A 91 -8.37 -10.07 -5.98
CA GLY A 91 -8.91 -10.27 -7.32
C GLY A 91 -10.02 -11.32 -7.42
N GLU A 92 -10.31 -12.07 -6.34
CA GLU A 92 -11.33 -13.11 -6.32
C GLU A 92 -12.58 -12.68 -5.55
N GLU A 93 -13.75 -13.19 -5.94
CA GLU A 93 -15.00 -12.98 -5.21
C GLU A 93 -14.87 -13.38 -3.74
N ASN A 94 -15.47 -12.58 -2.85
CA ASN A 94 -15.31 -12.73 -1.40
C ASN A 94 -13.84 -12.75 -0.93
N LEU A 95 -12.93 -12.12 -1.68
CA LEU A 95 -11.48 -12.13 -1.49
C LEU A 95 -10.85 -13.53 -1.56
N GLY A 96 -11.51 -14.50 -2.19
CA GLY A 96 -11.03 -15.89 -2.26
C GLY A 96 -10.96 -16.60 -0.91
N MET A 97 -11.58 -16.04 0.14
CA MET A 97 -11.55 -16.59 1.49
C MET A 97 -12.50 -17.78 1.63
N SER A 98 -12.15 -18.73 2.49
CA SER A 98 -13.10 -19.73 2.95
C SER A 98 -14.27 -19.06 3.70
N PRO A 99 -15.49 -19.64 3.70
CA PRO A 99 -16.59 -19.11 4.49
C PRO A 99 -16.25 -18.96 5.99
N GLN A 100 -15.46 -19.90 6.53
CA GLN A 100 -15.02 -19.91 7.92
C GLN A 100 -14.06 -18.75 8.22
N ASP A 101 -13.08 -18.51 7.35
CA ASP A 101 -12.16 -17.38 7.48
C ASP A 101 -12.91 -16.06 7.36
N ARG A 102 -13.78 -15.94 6.35
CA ARG A 102 -14.62 -14.74 6.15
C ARG A 102 -15.44 -14.42 7.40
N GLN A 103 -16.07 -15.43 8.00
CA GLN A 103 -16.85 -15.26 9.24
C GLN A 103 -15.95 -14.86 10.41
N THR A 104 -14.76 -15.45 10.53
CA THR A 104 -13.76 -15.08 11.53
C THR A 104 -13.39 -13.60 11.43
N ILE A 105 -13.18 -13.08 10.22
CA ILE A 105 -12.88 -11.66 9.99
C ILE A 105 -14.06 -10.77 10.41
N ILE A 106 -15.26 -11.12 9.96
CA ILE A 106 -16.50 -10.39 10.28
C ILE A 106 -16.71 -10.23 11.79
N ASP A 107 -16.46 -11.29 12.55
CA ASP A 107 -16.73 -11.31 13.98
C ASP A 107 -15.67 -10.56 14.80
N ASN A 108 -14.41 -10.58 14.36
CA ASN A 108 -13.28 -10.23 15.22
C ASN A 108 -12.57 -8.92 14.83
N VAL A 109 -12.67 -8.46 13.59
CA VAL A 109 -11.80 -7.37 13.10
C VAL A 109 -12.31 -5.99 13.52
N ASN A 110 -11.36 -5.14 13.90
CA ASN A 110 -11.61 -3.75 14.28
C ASN A 110 -10.97 -2.75 13.33
N VAL A 111 -9.84 -3.10 12.72
CA VAL A 111 -9.09 -2.19 11.84
C VAL A 111 -8.83 -2.91 10.52
N VAL A 112 -9.25 -2.32 9.41
CA VAL A 112 -8.93 -2.84 8.08
C VAL A 112 -7.91 -1.92 7.42
N ILE A 113 -6.81 -2.49 6.93
CA ILE A 113 -5.79 -1.76 6.15
C ILE A 113 -5.70 -2.39 4.77
N HIS A 114 -6.20 -1.67 3.78
CA HIS A 114 -6.19 -2.11 2.38
C HIS A 114 -5.00 -1.48 1.65
N SER A 115 -3.92 -2.26 1.51
CA SER A 115 -2.71 -1.84 0.78
C SER A 115 -2.41 -2.70 -0.45
N ALA A 116 -3.24 -3.71 -0.75
CA ALA A 116 -3.05 -4.53 -1.95
C ALA A 116 -3.36 -3.72 -3.21
N ALA A 117 -2.43 -3.72 -4.16
CA ALA A 117 -2.60 -3.20 -5.50
C ALA A 117 -1.64 -3.93 -6.45
N THR A 118 -1.93 -3.92 -7.75
CA THR A 118 -0.90 -4.21 -8.75
C THR A 118 -0.08 -2.94 -8.98
N LEU A 119 1.25 -3.09 -8.97
CA LEU A 119 2.22 -1.99 -9.16
C LEU A 119 2.93 -2.08 -10.52
N ASP A 120 2.41 -2.91 -11.42
CA ASP A 120 2.91 -2.96 -12.79
C ASP A 120 2.26 -1.82 -13.58
N PHE A 121 3.07 -0.82 -13.91
CA PHE A 121 2.62 0.38 -14.63
C PHE A 121 2.46 0.14 -16.14
N GLN A 122 2.83 -1.04 -16.65
CA GLN A 122 2.65 -1.46 -18.04
C GLN A 122 1.52 -2.50 -18.16
N GLU A 123 0.79 -2.75 -17.07
CA GLU A 123 -0.27 -3.72 -17.01
C GLU A 123 -1.55 -3.21 -17.69
N ASN A 124 -2.23 -4.10 -18.41
CA ASN A 124 -3.45 -3.79 -19.14
C ASN A 124 -4.63 -3.48 -18.20
N LEU A 125 -5.70 -2.91 -18.76
CA LEU A 125 -6.89 -2.51 -17.99
C LEU A 125 -7.56 -3.63 -17.19
N ARG A 126 -7.73 -4.84 -17.75
CA ARG A 126 -8.46 -5.94 -17.07
C ARG A 126 -7.86 -6.33 -15.71
N PRO A 127 -6.58 -6.74 -15.61
CA PRO A 127 -5.98 -7.10 -14.32
C PRO A 127 -5.93 -5.93 -13.33
N THR A 128 -5.66 -4.71 -13.80
CA THR A 128 -5.67 -3.51 -12.93
C THR A 128 -7.06 -3.21 -12.38
N VAL A 129 -8.11 -3.31 -13.20
CA VAL A 129 -9.51 -3.19 -12.75
C VAL A 129 -9.87 -4.28 -11.75
N ASN A 130 -9.48 -5.54 -12.00
CA ASN A 130 -9.82 -6.62 -11.09
C ASN A 130 -9.15 -6.48 -9.71
N ILE A 131 -7.87 -6.08 -9.69
CA ILE A 131 -7.10 -6.00 -8.44
C ILE A 131 -7.36 -4.69 -7.71
N ASN A 132 -7.24 -3.55 -8.39
CA ASN A 132 -7.28 -2.25 -7.73
C ASN A 132 -8.72 -1.79 -7.47
N LEU A 133 -9.60 -1.86 -8.48
CA LEU A 133 -10.98 -1.38 -8.37
C LEU A 133 -11.88 -2.42 -7.70
N LEU A 134 -12.05 -3.59 -8.32
CA LEU A 134 -12.91 -4.64 -7.77
C LEU A 134 -12.36 -5.19 -6.44
N GLY A 135 -11.03 -5.31 -6.30
CA GLY A 135 -10.43 -5.67 -5.01
C GLY A 135 -10.77 -4.69 -3.89
N THR A 136 -10.76 -3.39 -4.15
CA THR A 136 -11.23 -2.38 -3.18
C THR A 136 -12.71 -2.58 -2.87
N ARG A 137 -13.57 -2.75 -3.88
CA ARG A 137 -15.00 -3.02 -3.70
C ARG A 137 -15.26 -4.22 -2.79
N ARG A 138 -14.55 -5.33 -3.00
CA ARG A 138 -14.69 -6.56 -2.20
C ARG A 138 -14.22 -6.36 -0.76
N VAL A 139 -13.15 -5.59 -0.53
CA VAL A 139 -12.74 -5.21 0.83
C VAL A 139 -13.78 -4.31 1.50
N MET A 140 -14.37 -3.35 0.78
CA MET A 140 -15.44 -2.51 1.32
C MET A 140 -16.71 -3.32 1.64
N GLN A 141 -17.03 -4.34 0.84
CA GLN A 141 -18.11 -5.28 1.15
C GLN A 141 -17.84 -6.07 2.44
N LEU A 142 -16.62 -6.57 2.65
CA LEU A 142 -16.23 -7.21 3.91
C LEU A 142 -16.33 -6.25 5.11
N CYS A 143 -15.94 -4.98 4.92
CA CYS A 143 -16.03 -3.96 5.97
C CYS A 143 -17.48 -3.70 6.40
N LYS A 144 -18.42 -3.68 5.45
CA LYS A 144 -19.87 -3.52 5.73
C LYS A 144 -20.43 -4.65 6.59
N ASP A 145 -19.90 -5.85 6.45
CA ASP A 145 -20.34 -7.01 7.22
C ASP A 145 -19.67 -7.08 8.61
N ALA A 146 -18.54 -6.37 8.82
CA ALA A 146 -17.75 -6.48 10.03
C ALA A 146 -18.46 -5.88 11.26
N LYS A 147 -18.65 -6.68 12.31
CA LYS A 147 -19.47 -6.33 13.48
C LYS A 147 -18.88 -5.24 14.36
N ASN A 148 -17.55 -5.16 14.42
CA ASN A 148 -16.82 -4.33 15.38
C ASN A 148 -15.80 -3.41 14.71
N LEU A 149 -16.03 -3.06 13.44
CA LEU A 149 -15.15 -2.17 12.68
C LEU A 149 -15.06 -0.80 13.34
N LYS A 150 -13.82 -0.29 13.45
CA LYS A 150 -13.50 1.03 13.99
C LYS A 150 -12.98 1.97 12.92
N VAL A 151 -12.21 1.44 11.95
CA VAL A 151 -11.72 2.24 10.83
C VAL A 151 -11.30 1.36 9.65
N MET A 152 -11.54 1.87 8.44
CA MET A 152 -10.98 1.37 7.19
C MET A 152 -9.92 2.36 6.68
N ILE A 153 -8.68 1.89 6.48
CA ILE A 153 -7.56 2.67 5.96
C ILE A 153 -7.25 2.17 4.55
N HIS A 154 -7.44 3.02 3.55
CA HIS A 154 -7.11 2.74 2.15
C HIS A 154 -5.79 3.39 1.76
N VAL A 155 -4.84 2.59 1.29
CA VAL A 155 -3.60 3.10 0.68
C VAL A 155 -3.88 3.38 -0.80
N SER A 156 -3.98 4.66 -1.15
CA SER A 156 -4.10 5.13 -2.52
C SER A 156 -2.73 5.57 -3.07
N SER A 157 -2.69 6.58 -3.93
CA SER A 157 -1.47 7.19 -4.45
C SER A 157 -1.70 8.67 -4.73
N ALA A 158 -0.69 9.51 -4.51
CA ALA A 158 -0.76 10.92 -4.90
C ALA A 158 -0.95 11.10 -6.41
N TYR A 159 -0.55 10.10 -7.21
CA TYR A 159 -0.62 10.15 -8.67
C TYR A 159 -2.01 9.86 -9.24
N VAL A 160 -3.02 9.53 -8.42
CA VAL A 160 -4.43 9.48 -8.88
C VAL A 160 -4.91 10.84 -9.39
N ASN A 161 -4.24 11.93 -9.00
CA ASN A 161 -4.50 13.30 -9.47
C ASN A 161 -3.34 13.88 -10.29
N SER A 162 -2.49 13.03 -10.88
CA SER A 162 -1.30 13.47 -11.64
C SER A 162 -1.60 14.31 -12.89
N TYR A 163 -2.87 14.35 -13.32
CA TYR A 163 -3.34 15.23 -14.40
C TYR A 163 -3.60 16.68 -13.94
N LEU A 164 -3.49 16.97 -12.64
CA LEU A 164 -3.62 18.30 -12.06
C LEU A 164 -2.25 18.89 -11.74
N THR A 165 -2.12 20.21 -11.89
CA THR A 165 -0.93 20.95 -11.45
C THR A 165 -0.93 21.20 -9.94
N GLU A 166 -2.11 21.29 -9.33
CA GLU A 166 -2.30 21.46 -7.90
C GLU A 166 -3.41 20.51 -7.43
N ALA A 167 -3.06 19.62 -6.51
CA ALA A 167 -3.97 18.65 -5.92
C ALA A 167 -4.12 18.94 -4.42
N HIS A 168 -5.36 18.93 -3.94
CA HIS A 168 -5.69 19.09 -2.53
C HIS A 168 -6.15 17.76 -1.92
N GLU A 169 -6.21 17.71 -0.59
CA GLU A 169 -6.72 16.61 0.21
C GLU A 169 -8.25 16.50 0.16
N LYS A 170 -8.77 16.24 -1.05
CA LYS A 170 -10.19 16.00 -1.31
C LYS A 170 -10.38 14.88 -2.32
N ILE A 171 -11.60 14.37 -2.40
CA ILE A 171 -12.04 13.51 -3.51
C ILE A 171 -12.33 14.40 -4.72
N TYR A 172 -11.78 14.00 -5.87
CA TYR A 172 -12.07 14.64 -7.15
C TYR A 172 -13.15 13.83 -7.88
N GLU A 173 -13.76 14.42 -8.91
CA GLU A 173 -14.74 13.69 -9.71
C GLU A 173 -14.10 12.48 -10.37
N ALA A 174 -14.84 11.36 -10.37
CA ALA A 174 -14.39 10.13 -10.98
C ALA A 174 -14.13 10.37 -12.48
N PRO A 175 -13.03 9.86 -13.04
CA PRO A 175 -12.71 10.05 -14.44
C PRO A 175 -13.68 9.29 -15.35
N GLU A 176 -14.39 8.29 -14.85
CA GLU A 176 -15.44 7.52 -15.52
C GLU A 176 -16.33 6.85 -14.47
N ASP A 177 -17.53 6.40 -14.84
CA ASP A 177 -18.36 5.56 -13.97
C ASP A 177 -17.68 4.20 -13.70
N PRO A 178 -17.39 3.85 -12.43
CA PRO A 178 -16.83 2.54 -12.08
C PRO A 178 -17.64 1.35 -12.62
N GLU A 179 -18.97 1.42 -12.64
CA GLU A 179 -19.80 0.29 -13.12
C GLU A 179 -19.64 0.08 -14.62
N LYS A 180 -19.57 1.17 -15.38
CA LYS A 180 -19.30 1.14 -16.83
C LYS A 180 -17.94 0.49 -17.11
N VAL A 181 -16.89 0.88 -16.39
CA VAL A 181 -15.55 0.30 -16.56
C VAL A 181 -15.54 -1.19 -16.26
N ILE A 182 -16.19 -1.59 -15.18
CA ILE A 182 -16.32 -3.01 -14.79
C ILE A 182 -17.10 -3.80 -15.84
N SER A 183 -18.20 -3.25 -16.36
CA SER A 183 -18.99 -3.88 -17.42
C SER A 183 -18.18 -4.04 -18.71
N LEU A 184 -17.41 -3.03 -19.12
CA LEU A 184 -16.55 -3.10 -20.30
C LEU A 184 -15.51 -4.21 -20.15
N VAL A 185 -14.81 -4.24 -19.01
CA VAL A 185 -13.84 -5.29 -18.72
C VAL A 185 -14.51 -6.66 -18.70
N GLY A 186 -15.69 -6.81 -18.10
CA GLY A 186 -16.40 -8.09 -18.06
C GLY A 186 -16.91 -8.60 -19.42
N THR A 187 -17.07 -7.71 -20.41
CA THR A 187 -17.75 -8.04 -21.67
C THR A 187 -16.80 -8.14 -22.86
N LEU A 188 -15.82 -7.24 -22.94
CA LEU A 188 -14.90 -7.15 -24.07
C LEU A 188 -13.74 -8.14 -23.93
N ASN A 189 -13.18 -8.60 -25.05
CA ASN A 189 -11.91 -9.33 -25.07
C ASN A 189 -10.72 -8.36 -24.91
N ASP A 190 -9.52 -8.91 -24.76
CA ASP A 190 -8.33 -8.11 -24.47
C ASP A 190 -7.93 -7.22 -25.65
N GLU A 191 -8.13 -7.68 -26.89
CA GLU A 191 -7.87 -6.88 -28.08
C GLU A 191 -8.77 -5.64 -28.14
N ALA A 192 -10.07 -5.80 -27.94
CA ALA A 192 -11.00 -4.67 -27.94
C ALA A 192 -10.76 -3.72 -26.76
N LEU A 193 -10.35 -4.24 -25.59
CA LEU A 193 -9.97 -3.40 -24.45
C LEU A 193 -8.75 -2.53 -24.78
N LEU A 194 -7.71 -3.10 -25.41
CA LEU A 194 -6.52 -2.35 -25.82
C LEU A 194 -6.85 -1.21 -26.79
N GLU A 195 -7.81 -1.40 -27.69
CA GLU A 195 -8.24 -0.36 -28.63
C GLU A 195 -8.95 0.82 -27.94
N ILE A 196 -9.74 0.57 -26.89
CA ILE A 196 -10.48 1.61 -26.18
C ILE A 196 -9.72 2.21 -25.00
N GLU A 197 -8.70 1.53 -24.47
CA GLU A 197 -7.96 1.91 -23.27
C GLU A 197 -7.46 3.37 -23.32
N PRO A 198 -6.81 3.86 -24.39
CA PRO A 198 -6.33 5.25 -24.44
C PRO A 198 -7.45 6.28 -24.30
N LYS A 199 -8.64 5.98 -24.82
CA LYS A 199 -9.82 6.87 -24.70
C LYS A 199 -10.41 6.83 -23.29
N LEU A 200 -10.34 5.67 -22.64
CA LEU A 200 -10.88 5.46 -21.30
C LEU A 200 -10.02 6.13 -20.22
N LEU A 201 -8.69 6.08 -20.37
CA LEU A 201 -7.76 6.67 -19.41
C LEU A 201 -7.88 8.21 -19.34
N LYS A 202 -8.37 8.85 -20.41
CA LYS A 202 -8.49 10.32 -20.50
C LYS A 202 -7.14 10.98 -20.20
N SER A 203 -7.04 11.74 -19.11
CA SER A 203 -5.82 12.45 -18.70
C SER A 203 -4.88 11.60 -17.83
N HIS A 204 -5.24 10.37 -17.50
CA HIS A 204 -4.41 9.50 -16.68
C HIS A 204 -3.24 8.92 -17.51
N PRO A 205 -2.00 8.94 -16.99
CA PRO A 205 -0.84 8.45 -17.72
C PRO A 205 -0.79 6.92 -17.90
N ASN A 206 -1.57 6.17 -17.09
CA ASN A 206 -1.61 4.71 -17.13
C ASN A 206 -2.84 4.15 -16.39
N THR A 207 -3.09 2.86 -16.60
CA THR A 207 -4.15 2.06 -15.97
C THR A 207 -4.06 2.04 -14.43
N TYR A 208 -2.85 2.10 -13.86
CA TYR A 208 -2.66 2.15 -12.41
C TYR A 208 -3.30 3.40 -11.79
N THR A 209 -2.93 4.60 -12.26
CA THR A 209 -3.47 5.85 -11.70
C THR A 209 -4.98 5.96 -11.93
N PHE A 210 -5.47 5.50 -13.09
CA PHE A 210 -6.89 5.48 -13.42
C PHE A 210 -7.69 4.57 -12.47
N THR A 211 -7.27 3.31 -12.32
CA THR A 211 -7.98 2.34 -11.48
C THR A 211 -7.88 2.66 -9.99
N LYS A 212 -6.76 3.24 -9.53
CA LYS A 212 -6.64 3.74 -8.15
C LYS A 212 -7.56 4.93 -7.88
N HIS A 213 -7.74 5.83 -8.85
CA HIS A 213 -8.70 6.92 -8.72
C HIS A 213 -10.13 6.38 -8.60
N LEU A 214 -10.53 5.42 -9.46
CA LEU A 214 -11.84 4.77 -9.36
C LEU A 214 -12.03 4.01 -8.03
N ALA A 215 -10.97 3.36 -7.53
CA ALA A 215 -11.01 2.63 -6.27
C ALA A 215 -11.33 3.54 -5.07
N GLU A 216 -10.88 4.79 -5.07
CA GLU A 216 -11.24 5.75 -4.01
C GLU A 216 -12.76 5.98 -3.95
N HIS A 217 -13.47 5.94 -5.08
CA HIS A 217 -14.92 6.07 -5.09
C HIS A 217 -15.65 4.85 -4.50
N GLU A 218 -15.04 3.66 -4.53
CA GLU A 218 -15.57 2.50 -3.80
C GLU A 218 -15.48 2.71 -2.27
N VAL A 219 -14.45 3.43 -1.80
CA VAL A 219 -14.34 3.83 -0.39
C VAL A 219 -15.40 4.88 -0.05
N VAL A 220 -15.57 5.90 -0.90
CA VAL A 220 -16.58 6.97 -0.73
C VAL A 220 -17.98 6.40 -0.58
N LYS A 221 -18.35 5.39 -1.38
CA LYS A 221 -19.66 4.71 -1.29
C LYS A 221 -19.99 4.13 0.09
N CYS A 222 -18.99 3.93 0.96
CA CYS A 222 -19.19 3.39 2.31
C CYS A 222 -18.81 4.38 3.42
N ALA A 223 -18.38 5.60 3.08
CA ALA A 223 -17.92 6.59 4.05
C ALA A 223 -19.01 6.96 5.07
N ASP A 224 -20.28 6.93 4.69
CA ASP A 224 -21.40 7.23 5.60
C ASP A 224 -21.68 6.09 6.59
N LEU A 225 -21.13 4.90 6.37
CA LEU A 225 -21.42 3.70 7.17
C LEU A 225 -20.43 3.51 8.32
N PHE A 226 -19.16 3.85 8.12
CA PHE A 226 -18.09 3.69 9.10
C PHE A 226 -16.89 4.58 8.75
N PRO A 227 -15.99 4.87 9.71
CA PRO A 227 -14.88 5.77 9.48
C PRO A 227 -13.91 5.22 8.43
N CYS A 228 -13.64 6.04 7.43
CA CYS A 228 -12.71 5.74 6.35
C CYS A 228 -11.60 6.79 6.30
N THR A 229 -10.39 6.38 5.93
CA THR A 229 -9.33 7.30 5.54
C THR A 229 -8.62 6.82 4.29
N ILE A 230 -8.31 7.75 3.39
CA ILE A 230 -7.48 7.52 2.21
C ILE A 230 -6.13 8.21 2.44
N VAL A 231 -5.05 7.44 2.39
CA VAL A 231 -3.69 7.98 2.41
C VAL A 231 -3.08 7.83 1.02
N ARG A 232 -2.64 8.95 0.44
CA ARG A 232 -2.05 9.06 -0.90
C ARG A 232 -0.53 9.29 -0.80
N PRO A 233 0.28 8.23 -0.67
CA PRO A 233 1.72 8.35 -0.76
C PRO A 233 2.20 8.69 -2.16
N THR A 234 3.33 9.40 -2.23
CA THR A 234 4.10 9.59 -3.47
C THR A 234 5.02 8.39 -3.70
N MET A 235 6.12 8.51 -4.46
CA MET A 235 6.99 7.38 -4.73
C MET A 235 7.68 6.90 -3.44
N ILE A 236 7.23 5.77 -2.92
CA ILE A 236 7.72 5.24 -1.64
C ILE A 236 9.13 4.70 -1.82
N VAL A 237 10.09 5.21 -1.05
CA VAL A 237 11.50 4.80 -1.02
C VAL A 237 11.87 4.08 0.27
N ALA A 238 13.14 3.67 0.37
CA ALA A 238 13.68 3.02 1.55
C ALA A 238 13.40 3.81 2.84
N SER A 239 13.35 3.11 3.97
CA SER A 239 13.12 3.71 5.27
C SER A 239 14.16 4.78 5.59
N TRP A 240 13.72 5.86 6.22
CA TRP A 240 14.62 6.90 6.71
C TRP A 240 15.27 6.50 8.03
N LYS A 241 14.47 5.99 8.97
CA LYS A 241 14.92 5.65 10.33
C LYS A 241 14.55 4.24 10.76
N GLU A 242 13.32 3.80 10.51
CA GLU A 242 12.78 2.58 11.12
C GLU A 242 12.29 1.56 10.08
N PRO A 243 12.29 0.25 10.41
CA PRO A 243 13.00 -0.36 11.55
C PRO A 243 14.52 -0.27 11.42
N ILE A 244 15.02 -0.27 10.19
CA ILE A 244 16.44 -0.18 9.87
C ILE A 244 16.60 0.92 8.83
N PRO A 245 17.46 1.95 9.01
CA PRO A 245 17.68 2.97 7.99
C PRO A 245 18.12 2.36 6.65
N GLY A 246 17.53 2.82 5.55
CA GLY A 246 17.84 2.34 4.20
C GLY A 246 17.24 0.97 3.84
N TRP A 247 16.42 0.38 4.70
CA TRP A 247 15.75 -0.89 4.38
C TRP A 247 14.76 -0.72 3.23
N THR A 248 14.85 -1.64 2.26
CA THR A 248 13.89 -1.78 1.17
C THR A 248 13.88 -3.23 0.68
N CYS A 249 12.70 -3.73 0.32
CA CYS A 249 12.54 -4.96 -0.45
C CYS A 249 11.88 -4.73 -1.82
N SER A 250 11.56 -3.47 -2.15
CA SER A 250 10.97 -3.10 -3.44
C SER A 250 12.05 -3.00 -4.51
N LYS A 251 11.72 -3.50 -5.70
CA LYS A 251 12.52 -3.33 -6.93
C LYS A 251 11.81 -2.43 -7.96
N VAL A 252 10.68 -1.84 -7.57
CA VAL A 252 9.84 -1.01 -8.45
C VAL A 252 10.20 0.46 -8.23
N GLY A 253 10.07 1.29 -9.27
CA GLY A 253 10.23 2.74 -9.17
C GLY A 253 11.68 3.17 -8.87
N PRO A 254 11.90 4.18 -8.00
CA PRO A 254 13.22 4.73 -7.72
C PRO A 254 14.26 3.70 -7.27
N GLN A 255 13.85 2.69 -6.49
CA GLN A 255 14.73 1.64 -5.99
C GLN A 255 15.22 0.73 -7.13
N GLY A 256 14.35 0.42 -8.09
CA GLY A 256 14.72 -0.34 -9.28
C GLY A 256 15.74 0.41 -10.12
N PHE A 257 15.51 1.71 -10.31
CA PHE A 257 16.45 2.60 -10.99
C PHE A 257 17.81 2.65 -10.27
N LEU A 258 17.84 2.95 -8.97
CA LEU A 258 19.08 3.03 -8.19
C LEU A 258 19.83 1.69 -8.17
N MET A 259 19.11 0.56 -8.09
CA MET A 259 19.71 -0.77 -8.20
C MET A 259 20.32 -1.01 -9.60
N GLY A 260 19.65 -0.58 -10.66
CA GLY A 260 20.16 -0.67 -12.03
C GLY A 260 21.40 0.20 -12.26
N ALA A 261 21.42 1.40 -11.69
CA ALA A 261 22.57 2.31 -11.71
C ALA A 261 23.75 1.74 -10.92
N ALA A 262 23.49 1.21 -9.71
CA ALA A 262 24.52 0.58 -8.88
C ALA A 262 25.16 -0.67 -9.49
N LYS A 263 24.44 -1.34 -10.40
CA LYS A 263 24.97 -2.46 -11.19
C LYS A 263 25.67 -2.03 -12.48
N GLY A 264 25.72 -0.75 -12.82
CA GLY A 264 26.31 -0.28 -14.09
C GLY A 264 25.45 -0.54 -15.35
N VAL A 265 24.24 -1.11 -15.18
CA VAL A 265 23.29 -1.39 -16.26
C VAL A 265 22.61 -0.10 -16.72
N VAL A 266 22.25 0.76 -15.78
CA VAL A 266 21.65 2.08 -16.07
C VAL A 266 22.74 3.14 -15.95
N ARG A 267 23.22 3.63 -17.09
CA ARG A 267 24.35 4.58 -17.14
C ARG A 267 23.93 6.04 -17.35
N ARG A 268 22.69 6.26 -17.81
CA ARG A 268 22.13 7.57 -18.13
C ARG A 268 20.65 7.58 -17.81
N LEU A 269 20.18 8.64 -17.16
CA LEU A 269 18.77 8.90 -16.91
C LEU A 269 18.39 10.22 -17.59
N PRO A 270 17.61 10.19 -18.69
CA PRO A 270 17.16 11.42 -19.35
C PRO A 270 16.06 12.08 -18.52
N LEU A 271 16.43 13.09 -17.72
CA LEU A 271 15.50 13.93 -16.99
C LEU A 271 15.99 15.38 -16.89
N ALA A 272 15.05 16.29 -16.67
CA ALA A 272 15.31 17.67 -16.28
C ALA A 272 15.80 17.69 -14.83
N LYS A 273 16.99 18.26 -14.57
CA LYS A 273 17.63 18.24 -13.24
C LYS A 273 16.87 19.11 -12.22
N GLU A 274 16.08 20.04 -12.72
CA GLU A 274 15.17 20.91 -11.99
C GLU A 274 13.90 20.19 -11.52
N ASN A 275 13.59 19.01 -12.06
CA ASN A 275 12.43 18.25 -11.61
C ASN A 275 12.57 17.84 -10.14
N VAL A 276 11.46 17.93 -9.42
CA VAL A 276 11.36 17.44 -8.04
C VAL A 276 11.37 15.91 -8.05
N ALA A 277 12.23 15.32 -7.22
CA ALA A 277 12.24 13.89 -6.97
C ALA A 277 11.22 13.60 -5.85
N ASP A 278 9.97 13.33 -6.22
CA ASP A 278 8.86 13.23 -5.27
C ASP A 278 8.84 11.91 -4.51
N TYR A 279 9.79 11.73 -3.58
CA TYR A 279 9.97 10.50 -2.83
C TYR A 279 9.58 10.64 -1.35
N ILE A 280 9.00 9.58 -0.82
CA ILE A 280 8.59 9.51 0.59
C ILE A 280 9.11 8.22 1.25
N PRO A 281 9.79 8.27 2.41
CA PRO A 281 10.26 7.07 3.08
C PRO A 281 9.12 6.16 3.58
N VAL A 282 9.28 4.85 3.44
CA VAL A 282 8.23 3.87 3.83
C VAL A 282 7.83 3.96 5.30
N ASP A 283 8.74 4.30 6.21
CA ASP A 283 8.45 4.45 7.63
C ASP A 283 7.62 5.70 7.94
N VAL A 284 7.75 6.77 7.13
CA VAL A 284 6.86 7.93 7.19
C VAL A 284 5.45 7.55 6.73
N VAL A 285 5.34 6.80 5.62
CA VAL A 285 4.05 6.29 5.12
C VAL A 285 3.37 5.42 6.19
N VAL A 286 4.09 4.47 6.80
CA VAL A 286 3.55 3.59 7.84
C VAL A 286 3.08 4.38 9.06
N ASN A 287 3.85 5.36 9.52
CA ASN A 287 3.44 6.23 10.63
C ASN A 287 2.16 7.01 10.27
N GLN A 288 2.09 7.57 9.07
CA GLN A 288 0.91 8.32 8.62
C GLN A 288 -0.32 7.42 8.48
N LEU A 289 -0.19 6.17 8.02
CA LEU A 289 -1.31 5.22 7.98
C LEU A 289 -1.91 4.97 9.37
N LEU A 290 -1.07 4.76 10.38
CA LEU A 290 -1.53 4.53 11.75
C LEU A 290 -2.11 5.79 12.38
N VAL A 291 -1.51 6.96 12.15
CA VAL A 291 -2.02 8.24 12.68
C VAL A 291 -3.33 8.63 12.00
N ALA A 292 -3.43 8.52 10.68
CA ALA A 292 -4.66 8.81 9.92
C ALA A 292 -5.80 7.86 10.31
N GLY A 293 -5.48 6.58 10.53
CA GLY A 293 -6.46 5.61 11.00
C GLY A 293 -6.98 5.90 12.41
N TRP A 294 -6.10 6.30 13.32
CA TRP A 294 -6.50 6.76 14.65
C TRP A 294 -7.38 8.01 14.58
N GLU A 295 -6.98 9.01 13.78
CA GLU A 295 -7.73 10.26 13.66
C GLU A 295 -9.12 10.05 13.06
N ALA A 296 -9.23 9.27 11.98
CA ALA A 296 -10.52 8.95 11.37
C ALA A 296 -11.46 8.23 12.35
N ALA A 297 -10.92 7.34 13.21
CA ALA A 297 -11.69 6.60 14.20
C ALA A 297 -12.26 7.46 15.35
N ASN A 298 -11.90 8.75 15.43
CA ASN A 298 -12.52 9.70 16.36
C ASN A 298 -13.93 10.12 15.90
N SER A 299 -14.31 9.82 14.65
CA SER A 299 -15.67 9.99 14.12
C SER A 299 -16.43 8.66 14.09
N SER A 300 -17.77 8.69 14.03
CA SER A 300 -18.59 7.48 13.86
C SER A 300 -18.69 7.01 12.40
N SER A 301 -18.53 7.95 11.46
CA SER A 301 -18.50 7.75 10.02
C SER A 301 -17.84 8.97 9.37
N GLY A 302 -17.59 8.90 8.07
CA GLY A 302 -16.98 9.95 7.27
C GLY A 302 -15.70 9.50 6.59
N LEU A 303 -15.16 10.39 5.76
CA LEU A 303 -13.94 10.16 5.01
C LEU A 303 -12.96 11.30 5.22
N THR A 304 -11.73 10.96 5.61
CA THR A 304 -10.57 11.86 5.54
C THR A 304 -9.65 11.45 4.42
N VAL A 305 -8.99 12.43 3.80
CA VAL A 305 -8.01 12.20 2.74
C VAL A 305 -6.72 12.88 3.16
N TYR A 306 -5.60 12.18 3.03
CA TYR A 306 -4.29 12.73 3.32
C TYR A 306 -3.32 12.50 2.18
N HIS A 307 -2.51 13.51 1.85
CA HIS A 307 -1.33 13.37 1.03
C HIS A 307 -0.14 13.00 1.91
N CYS A 308 0.59 11.97 1.51
CA CYS A 308 1.83 11.56 2.15
C CYS A 308 2.98 11.89 1.19
N SER A 309 3.37 13.17 1.19
CA SER A 309 4.41 13.76 0.36
C SER A 309 5.24 14.76 1.17
N SER A 310 6.49 14.97 0.78
CA SER A 310 7.33 16.07 1.24
C SER A 310 7.49 17.18 0.21
N SER A 311 7.10 16.95 -1.05
CA SER A 311 7.53 17.75 -2.20
C SER A 311 7.01 19.19 -2.22
N THR A 312 5.85 19.45 -1.62
CA THR A 312 5.28 20.80 -1.55
C THR A 312 5.90 21.65 -0.44
N CYS A 313 6.36 21.03 0.65
CA CYS A 313 6.91 21.71 1.82
C CYS A 313 8.45 21.75 1.83
N HIS A 314 9.08 20.69 1.33
CA HIS A 314 10.52 20.49 1.31
C HIS A 314 10.94 19.76 0.03
N PRO A 315 10.78 20.39 -1.15
CA PRO A 315 11.17 19.79 -2.42
C PRO A 315 12.67 19.50 -2.44
N PHE A 316 13.05 18.32 -2.90
CA PHE A 316 14.42 18.04 -3.30
C PHE A 316 14.44 17.68 -4.78
N THR A 317 15.36 18.30 -5.52
CA THR A 317 15.44 18.18 -6.99
C THR A 317 16.53 17.20 -7.38
N TRP A 318 16.50 16.73 -8.64
CA TRP A 318 17.55 15.87 -9.18
C TRP A 318 18.93 16.53 -9.19
N THR A 319 18.99 17.87 -9.27
CA THR A 319 20.24 18.63 -9.12
C THR A 319 20.93 18.34 -7.78
N MET A 320 20.16 18.14 -6.70
CA MET A 320 20.70 17.83 -5.37
C MET A 320 21.19 16.37 -5.26
N LEU A 321 20.64 15.48 -6.09
CA LEU A 321 20.93 14.05 -6.03
C LEU A 321 22.10 13.64 -6.92
N ASP A 322 22.35 14.35 -8.03
CA ASP A 322 23.29 13.94 -9.08
C ASP A 322 24.68 13.59 -8.51
N ASP A 323 25.31 14.53 -7.80
CA ASP A 323 26.63 14.33 -7.19
C ASP A 323 26.60 13.28 -6.08
N THR A 324 25.53 13.26 -5.28
CA THR A 324 25.40 12.32 -4.16
C THR A 324 25.27 10.87 -4.66
N VAL A 325 24.41 10.64 -5.64
CA VAL A 325 24.19 9.32 -6.23
C VAL A 325 25.47 8.84 -6.91
N ASN A 326 26.05 9.63 -7.80
CA ASN A 326 27.30 9.25 -8.48
C ASN A 326 28.43 8.98 -7.47
N GLY A 327 28.59 9.85 -6.48
CA GLY A 327 29.59 9.70 -5.42
C GLY A 327 29.40 8.42 -4.60
N MET A 328 28.17 8.10 -4.21
CA MET A 328 27.86 6.87 -3.47
C MET A 328 28.11 5.61 -4.31
N LEU A 329 27.74 5.61 -5.59
CA LEU A 329 27.95 4.47 -6.49
C LEU A 329 29.43 4.18 -6.71
N HIS A 330 30.27 5.21 -6.81
CA HIS A 330 31.73 5.05 -6.90
C HIS A 330 32.39 4.61 -5.59
N LYS A 331 31.90 5.12 -4.45
CA LYS A 331 32.46 4.81 -3.13
C LYS A 331 32.07 3.40 -2.64
N TYR A 332 30.88 2.93 -2.99
CA TYR A 332 30.33 1.64 -2.54
C TYR A 332 29.86 0.80 -3.74
N PRO A 333 30.75 0.39 -4.64
CA PRO A 333 30.36 -0.36 -5.83
C PRO A 333 29.85 -1.75 -5.45
N LEU A 334 28.82 -2.21 -6.15
CA LEU A 334 28.37 -3.59 -6.01
C LEU A 334 29.40 -4.53 -6.66
N LYS A 335 29.68 -5.66 -6.02
CA LYS A 335 30.56 -6.71 -6.59
C LYS A 335 30.10 -7.22 -7.96
N SER A 336 28.80 -7.10 -8.25
CA SER A 336 28.16 -7.50 -9.50
C SER A 336 27.94 -6.35 -10.48
N ALA A 337 28.58 -5.19 -10.25
CA ALA A 337 28.54 -4.08 -11.21
C ALA A 337 29.30 -4.43 -12.50
N VAL A 338 28.79 -3.96 -13.65
CA VAL A 338 29.31 -4.24 -14.99
C VAL A 338 29.72 -2.99 -15.78
#